data_AF-A0A7H4GQZ6-F1
#
_entry.id   AF-A0A7H4GQZ6-F1
#
_cell.length_a   1.000
_cell.length_b   1.000
_cell.length_c   1.000
_cell.angle_alpha   90.00
_cell.angle_beta   90.00
_cell.angle_gamma   90.00
#
_symmetry.space_group_name_H-M   'P 1'
#
loop_
_entity.id
_entity.type
_entity.pdbx_description
1 polymer ?
#
loop_
_entity_poly.entity_id
_entity_poly.type
_entity_poly.pdbx_seq_one_letter_code
_entity_poly.pdbx_strand_id
1 'polypeptide(L)'
;MAYFSFEDLEVWKRGCRVAVEVCSLLRDSREWGLRDQMMRAAVSVPSNIAEGAERSAPRDFARFLNIARGSAAELRTQLYIASQTGVVSSERASELIKELKEVSSMLYTLANQQTQKVKEEDSSHFTLHTSHLPAEHS
;
A
#
# COMPACT_ATOMS: atom_id res chain seq x y z
N MET A 1 0.21 15.52 -6.24
CA MET A 1 -1.21 15.82 -6.00
C MET A 1 -1.43 15.90 -4.51
N ALA A 2 -1.95 17.02 -4.01
CA ALA A 2 -2.47 17.09 -2.65
C ALA A 2 -3.82 16.36 -2.64
N TYR A 3 -4.01 15.43 -1.73
CA TYR A 3 -5.29 14.79 -1.44
C TYR A 3 -5.79 15.38 -0.12
N PHE A 4 -7.12 15.48 0.06
CA PHE A 4 -7.70 16.02 1.30
C PHE A 4 -8.08 14.90 2.25
N SER A 5 -8.40 13.71 1.72
CA SER A 5 -8.62 12.50 2.49
C SER A 5 -8.06 11.27 1.79
N PHE A 6 -7.77 10.20 2.52
CA PHE A 6 -7.22 8.97 1.91
C PHE A 6 -8.17 8.35 0.89
N GLU A 7 -9.47 8.60 1.00
CA GLU A 7 -10.49 8.16 0.05
C GLU A 7 -10.32 8.80 -1.34
N ASP A 8 -9.58 9.90 -1.47
CA ASP A 8 -9.24 10.51 -2.75
C ASP A 8 -8.13 9.75 -3.49
N LEU A 9 -7.33 8.96 -2.77
CA LEU A 9 -6.21 8.23 -3.33
C LEU A 9 -6.70 7.15 -4.28
N GLU A 10 -6.31 7.23 -5.56
CA GLU A 10 -6.70 6.21 -6.54
C GLU A 10 -6.20 4.80 -6.14
N VAL A 11 -5.02 4.71 -5.51
CA VAL A 11 -4.50 3.43 -5.01
C VAL A 11 -5.37 2.82 -3.90
N TRP A 12 -6.01 3.66 -3.07
CA TRP A 12 -6.97 3.21 -2.07
C TRP A 12 -8.25 2.70 -2.73
N LYS A 13 -8.81 3.45 -3.68
CA LYS A 13 -10.02 3.05 -4.43
C LYS A 13 -9.82 1.71 -5.15
N ARG A 14 -8.66 1.53 -5.80
CA ARG A 14 -8.27 0.27 -6.45
C ARG A 14 -8.13 -0.87 -5.44
N GLY A 15 -7.48 -0.61 -4.31
CA GLY A 15 -7.39 -1.58 -3.21
C GLY A 15 -8.76 -2.03 -2.70
N CYS A 16 -9.71 -1.10 -2.51
CA CYS A 16 -11.09 -1.42 -2.14
C CYS A 16 -11.81 -2.27 -3.19
N ARG A 17 -11.66 -1.94 -4.48
CA ARG A 17 -12.25 -2.75 -5.57
C ARG A 17 -11.71 -4.18 -5.56
N VAL A 18 -10.39 -4.36 -5.43
CA VAL A 18 -9.78 -5.68 -5.29
C VAL A 18 -10.32 -6.43 -4.06
N ALA A 19 -10.43 -5.76 -2.92
CA ALA A 19 -10.95 -6.38 -1.70
C ALA A 19 -12.41 -6.86 -1.87
N VAL A 20 -13.28 -6.03 -2.46
CA VAL A 20 -14.68 -6.40 -2.75
C VAL A 20 -14.74 -7.58 -3.71
N GLU A 21 -13.94 -7.58 -4.77
CA GLU A 21 -13.91 -8.66 -5.75
C GLU A 21 -13.45 -9.98 -5.12
N VAL A 22 -12.37 -9.98 -4.35
CA VAL A 22 -11.85 -11.19 -3.68
C VAL A 22 -12.85 -11.72 -2.65
N CYS A 23 -13.42 -10.84 -1.82
CA CYS A 23 -14.43 -11.24 -0.84
C CYS A 23 -15.69 -11.81 -1.51
N SER A 24 -16.10 -11.27 -2.65
CA SER A 24 -17.25 -11.77 -3.40
C SER A 24 -16.94 -13.10 -4.08
N LEU A 25 -15.77 -13.21 -4.72
CA LEU A 25 -15.32 -14.41 -5.42
C LEU A 25 -15.21 -15.62 -4.49
N LEU A 26 -14.79 -15.40 -3.25
CA LEU A 26 -14.54 -16.48 -2.30
C LEU A 26 -15.68 -16.68 -1.29
N ARG A 27 -16.79 -15.93 -1.38
CA ARG A 27 -17.91 -15.94 -0.43
C ARG A 27 -18.38 -17.36 -0.10
N ASP A 28 -18.56 -18.18 -1.14
CA ASP A 28 -19.11 -19.54 -1.04
C ASP A 28 -18.03 -20.63 -1.13
N SER A 29 -16.75 -20.25 -1.11
CA SER A 29 -15.65 -21.20 -1.14
C SER A 29 -15.63 -22.06 0.12
N ARG A 30 -15.45 -23.37 -0.08
CA ARG A 30 -15.30 -24.38 0.99
C ARG A 30 -13.87 -24.53 1.48
N GLU A 31 -12.90 -23.86 0.85
CA GLU A 31 -11.50 -23.84 1.27
C GLU A 31 -11.29 -22.77 2.36
N TRP A 32 -11.89 -23.01 3.54
CA TRP A 32 -12.00 -22.00 4.62
C TRP A 32 -10.67 -21.34 5.00
N GLY A 33 -9.59 -22.12 5.07
CA GLY A 33 -8.27 -21.62 5.44
C GLY A 33 -7.68 -20.67 4.38
N LEU A 34 -7.73 -21.06 3.11
CA LEU A 34 -7.24 -20.22 2.00
C LEU A 34 -8.12 -18.98 1.85
N ARG A 35 -9.44 -19.15 1.95
CA ARG A 35 -10.41 -18.06 1.89
C ARG A 35 -10.13 -16.99 2.93
N ASP A 36 -9.97 -17.37 4.19
CA ASP A 36 -9.75 -16.42 5.29
C ASP A 36 -8.43 -15.66 5.12
N GLN A 37 -7.36 -16.35 4.71
CA GLN A 37 -6.09 -15.69 4.43
C GLN A 37 -6.19 -14.69 3.27
N MET A 38 -6.84 -15.06 2.17
CA MET A 38 -7.03 -14.18 1.01
C MET A 38 -7.90 -12.96 1.33
N MET A 39 -9.02 -13.14 2.05
CA MET A 39 -9.89 -12.03 2.43
C MET A 39 -9.15 -11.05 3.36
N ARG A 40 -8.39 -11.56 4.34
CA ARG A 40 -7.57 -10.70 5.22
C ARG A 40 -6.49 -9.96 4.46
N ALA A 41 -5.75 -10.62 3.58
CA ALA A 41 -4.74 -9.98 2.75
C ALA A 41 -5.36 -8.90 1.85
N ALA A 42 -6.51 -9.17 1.24
CA ALA A 42 -7.20 -8.22 0.37
C ALA A 42 -7.71 -6.99 1.11
N VAL A 43 -8.36 -7.16 2.27
CA VAL A 43 -8.83 -6.04 3.11
C VAL A 43 -7.66 -5.26 3.71
N SER A 44 -6.55 -5.92 4.03
CA SER A 44 -5.36 -5.29 4.59
C SER A 44 -4.76 -4.22 3.66
N VAL A 45 -4.87 -4.36 2.33
CA VAL A 45 -4.34 -3.39 1.36
C VAL A 45 -4.94 -1.99 1.56
N PRO A 46 -6.25 -1.76 1.36
CA PRO A 46 -6.84 -0.44 1.59
C PRO A 46 -6.80 0.00 3.05
N SER A 47 -6.91 -0.93 4.02
CA SER A 47 -6.86 -0.59 5.45
C SER A 47 -5.52 0.01 5.86
N ASN A 48 -4.39 -0.54 5.40
CA ASN A 48 -3.08 0.03 5.69
C ASN A 48 -2.86 1.37 4.98
N ILE A 49 -3.43 1.58 3.79
CA ILE A 49 -3.35 2.90 3.13
C ILE A 49 -4.07 3.95 3.98
N ALA A 50 -5.29 3.66 4.44
CA ALA A 50 -6.07 4.55 5.29
C ALA A 50 -5.36 4.80 6.63
N GLU A 51 -4.96 3.74 7.34
CA GLU A 51 -4.29 3.88 8.64
C GLU A 51 -2.99 4.68 8.53
N GLY A 52 -2.23 4.49 7.45
CA GLY A 52 -1.01 5.23 7.19
C GLY A 52 -1.25 6.71 6.89
N ALA A 53 -2.30 7.03 6.14
CA ALA A 53 -2.65 8.40 5.77
C ALA A 53 -3.12 9.23 6.99
N GLU A 54 -3.73 8.59 7.98
CA GLU A 54 -4.10 9.21 9.26
C GLU A 54 -2.90 9.46 10.20
N ARG A 55 -1.68 9.00 9.84
CA ARG A 55 -0.47 9.28 10.63
C ARG A 55 0.11 10.65 10.27
N SER A 56 0.57 11.37 11.29
CA SER A 56 1.12 12.72 11.14
C SER A 56 2.50 12.76 10.48
N ALA A 57 3.26 11.67 10.50
CA ALA A 57 4.65 11.63 10.00
C ALA A 57 4.75 10.96 8.61
N PRO A 58 5.41 11.59 7.61
CA PRO A 58 5.59 10.98 6.29
C PRO A 58 6.31 9.63 6.33
N ARG A 59 7.26 9.45 7.27
CA ARG A 59 7.95 8.18 7.51
C ARG A 59 6.99 7.05 7.91
N ASP A 60 6.02 7.34 8.77
CA ASP A 60 5.02 6.35 9.18
C ASP A 60 4.10 6.01 8.03
N PHE A 61 3.64 7.01 7.27
CA PHE A 61 2.81 6.74 6.10
C PHE A 61 3.54 5.83 5.10
N ALA A 62 4.83 6.12 4.81
CA ALA A 62 5.66 5.26 3.96
C ALA A 62 5.75 3.82 4.47
N ARG A 63 5.88 3.62 5.79
CA ARG A 63 5.90 2.29 6.42
C ARG A 63 4.59 1.54 6.18
N PHE A 64 3.45 2.16 6.41
CA PHE A 64 2.14 1.55 6.17
C PHE A 64 1.89 1.22 4.69
N LEU A 65 2.34 2.08 3.76
CA LEU A 65 2.28 1.79 2.33
C LEU A 65 3.13 0.57 1.93
N ASN A 66 4.28 0.37 2.58
CA ASN A 66 5.08 -0.84 2.39
C ASN A 66 4.39 -2.10 2.94
N ILE A 67 3.66 -1.99 4.06
CA ILE A 67 2.84 -3.10 4.60
C ILE A 67 1.72 -3.44 3.62
N ALA A 68 0.99 -2.45 3.11
CA ALA A 68 -0.03 -2.64 2.08
C ALA A 68 0.54 -3.35 0.84
N ARG A 69 1.75 -2.98 0.42
CA ARG A 69 2.44 -3.63 -0.71
C ARG A 69 2.80 -5.08 -0.40
N GLY A 70 3.17 -5.38 0.84
CA GLY A 70 3.36 -6.74 1.34
C GLY A 70 2.08 -7.58 1.23
N SER A 71 0.95 -7.07 1.72
CA SER A 71 -0.35 -7.73 1.60
C SER A 71 -0.76 -7.95 0.14
N ALA A 72 -0.49 -6.98 -0.75
CA ALA A 72 -0.74 -7.14 -2.19
C ALA A 72 0.15 -8.23 -2.83
N ALA A 73 1.37 -8.45 -2.34
CA ALA A 73 2.23 -9.54 -2.80
C ALA A 73 1.74 -10.91 -2.30
N GLU A 74 1.35 -10.99 -1.03
CA GLU A 74 0.77 -12.19 -0.43
C GLU A 74 -0.49 -12.64 -1.18
N LEU A 75 -1.41 -11.71 -1.44
CA LEU A 75 -2.65 -12.01 -2.17
C LEU A 75 -2.39 -12.49 -3.60
N ARG A 76 -1.38 -11.94 -4.30
CA ARG A 76 -0.99 -12.44 -5.64
C ARG A 76 -0.51 -13.89 -5.58
N THR A 77 0.28 -14.23 -4.57
CA THR A 77 0.73 -15.61 -4.35
C THR A 77 -0.46 -16.54 -4.09
N GLN A 78 -1.39 -16.12 -3.23
CA GLN A 78 -2.58 -16.91 -2.92
C GLN A 78 -3.52 -17.05 -4.13
N LEU A 79 -3.70 -16.01 -4.94
CA LEU A 79 -4.46 -16.08 -6.20
C LEU A 79 -3.85 -17.05 -7.20
N TYR A 80 -2.51 -17.08 -7.31
CA TYR A 80 -1.83 -18.07 -8.12
C TYR A 80 -2.10 -19.49 -7.61
N ILE A 81 -1.94 -19.73 -6.30
CA ILE A 81 -2.22 -21.05 -5.69
C ILE A 81 -3.69 -21.45 -5.90
N ALA A 82 -4.62 -20.54 -5.64
CA ALA A 82 -6.06 -20.75 -5.82
C ALA A 82 -6.41 -21.08 -7.27
N SER A 83 -5.67 -20.57 -8.24
CA SER A 83 -5.86 -20.93 -9.64
C SER A 83 -5.33 -22.33 -9.95
N GLN A 84 -4.17 -22.71 -9.39
CA GLN A 84 -3.60 -24.04 -9.58
C GLN A 84 -4.46 -25.14 -8.93
N THR A 85 -5.16 -24.81 -7.85
CA THR A 85 -6.04 -25.76 -7.13
C THR A 85 -7.50 -25.71 -7.61
N GLY A 86 -7.82 -24.87 -8.60
CA GLY A 86 -9.16 -24.77 -9.18
C GLY A 86 -10.20 -24.05 -8.30
N VAL A 87 -9.76 -23.40 -7.21
CA VAL A 87 -10.62 -22.58 -6.32
C VAL A 87 -11.07 -21.31 -7.04
N VAL A 88 -10.20 -20.75 -7.88
CA VAL A 88 -10.47 -19.57 -8.72
C VAL A 88 -10.11 -19.91 -10.15
N SER A 89 -10.93 -19.51 -11.13
CA SER A 89 -10.59 -19.66 -12.55
C SER A 89 -9.30 -18.93 -12.91
N SER A 90 -8.47 -19.50 -13.77
CA SER A 90 -7.21 -18.90 -14.24
C SER A 90 -7.38 -17.50 -14.81
N GLU A 91 -8.50 -17.24 -15.49
CA GLU A 91 -8.83 -15.93 -16.09
C GLU A 91 -9.01 -14.87 -15.00
N ARG A 92 -9.90 -15.11 -14.03
CA ARG A 92 -10.12 -14.19 -12.89
C ARG A 92 -8.88 -14.02 -12.03
N ALA A 93 -8.11 -15.08 -11.81
CA ALA A 93 -6.85 -14.98 -11.07
C ALA A 93 -5.86 -14.07 -11.81
N SER A 94 -5.71 -14.22 -13.13
CA SER A 94 -4.84 -13.40 -13.97
C SER A 94 -5.23 -11.90 -13.94
N GLU A 95 -6.53 -11.60 -14.05
CA GLU A 95 -7.06 -10.24 -13.97
C GLU A 95 -6.74 -9.57 -12.63
N LEU A 96 -7.03 -10.25 -11.52
CA LEU A 96 -6.75 -9.74 -10.17
C LEU A 96 -5.24 -9.61 -9.91
N ILE A 97 -4.43 -10.55 -10.40
CA ILE A 97 -2.96 -10.47 -10.27
C ILE A 97 -2.42 -9.27 -11.05
N LYS A 98 -2.94 -8.98 -12.24
CA LYS A 98 -2.57 -7.79 -13.02
C LYS A 98 -2.91 -6.52 -12.27
N GLU A 99 -4.14 -6.43 -11.74
CA GLU A 99 -4.57 -5.27 -10.95
C GLU A 99 -3.70 -5.07 -9.68
N LEU A 100 -3.37 -6.14 -8.97
CA LEU A 100 -2.51 -6.08 -7.80
C LEU A 100 -1.06 -5.66 -8.10
N LYS A 101 -0.55 -5.94 -9.31
CA LYS A 101 0.76 -5.43 -9.75
C LYS A 101 0.72 -3.93 -9.93
N GLU A 102 -0.35 -3.40 -10.52
CA GLU A 102 -0.56 -1.96 -10.66
C GLU A 102 -0.70 -1.28 -9.30
N VAL A 103 -1.53 -1.84 -8.40
CA VAL A 103 -1.65 -1.36 -7.02
C VAL A 103 -0.28 -1.35 -6.32
N SER A 104 0.51 -2.41 -6.46
CA SER A 104 1.86 -2.49 -5.88
C SER A 104 2.79 -1.39 -6.41
N SER A 105 2.71 -1.08 -7.71
CA SER A 105 3.48 0.00 -8.34
C SER A 105 3.09 1.39 -7.82
N MET A 106 1.79 1.63 -7.67
CA MET A 106 1.28 2.88 -7.09
C MET A 106 1.69 3.04 -5.63
N LEU A 107 1.60 1.97 -4.83
CA LEU A 107 2.05 1.96 -3.43
C LEU A 107 3.54 2.25 -3.31
N TYR A 108 4.37 1.64 -4.16
CA TYR A 108 5.80 1.90 -4.20
C TYR A 108 6.12 3.37 -4.52
N THR A 109 5.50 3.90 -5.58
CA THR A 109 5.67 5.30 -5.98
C THR A 109 5.27 6.26 -4.86
N LEU A 110 4.12 6.03 -4.24
CA LEU A 110 3.62 6.88 -3.15
C LEU A 110 4.52 6.79 -1.90
N ALA A 111 5.00 5.60 -1.54
CA ALA A 111 5.90 5.42 -0.38
C ALA A 111 7.25 6.14 -0.59
N ASN A 112 7.79 6.09 -1.82
CA ASN A 112 9.02 6.81 -2.16
C ASN A 112 8.83 8.33 -2.09
N GLN A 113 7.69 8.85 -2.56
CA GLN A 113 7.35 10.26 -2.43
C GLN A 113 7.30 10.71 -0.96
N GLN A 114 6.71 9.91 -0.07
CA GLN A 114 6.71 10.24 1.37
C GLN A 114 8.11 10.19 1.97
N THR A 115 8.96 9.26 1.53
CA THR A 115 10.35 9.14 2.01
C THR A 115 11.22 10.32 1.55
N GLN A 116 10.98 10.86 0.35
CA GLN A 116 11.69 12.04 -0.16
C GLN A 116 11.38 13.29 0.66
N LYS A 117 10.12 13.50 1.06
CA LYS A 117 9.73 14.62 1.94
C LYS A 117 10.50 14.64 3.25
N VAL A 118 10.71 13.48 3.87
CA VAL A 118 11.51 13.37 5.12
C VAL A 118 12.94 13.88 4.91
N LYS A 119 13.58 13.53 3.77
CA LYS A 119 14.95 13.96 3.48
C LYS A 119 15.05 15.48 3.23
N GLU A 120 14.03 16.05 2.59
CA GLU A 120 13.95 17.49 2.33
C GLU A 120 13.75 18.29 3.64
N GLU A 121 12.90 17.80 4.54
CA GLU A 121 12.68 18.36 5.89
C GLU A 121 13.98 18.31 6.73
N ASP A 122 14.68 17.18 6.74
CA ASP A 122 15.95 17.02 7.47
C ASP A 122 17.06 17.96 6.92
N SER A 123 17.13 18.11 5.59
CA SER A 123 18.14 18.95 4.94
C SER A 123 17.90 20.45 5.14
N SER A 124 16.62 20.86 5.16
CA SER A 124 16.26 22.26 5.41
C SER A 124 16.43 22.65 6.88
N HIS A 125 16.18 21.73 7.82
CA HIS A 125 16.50 21.93 9.24
C HIS A 125 18.01 22.10 9.47
N PHE A 126 18.86 21.31 8.79
CA PHE A 126 20.32 21.43 8.88
C PHE A 126 20.86 22.77 8.35
N THR A 127 20.27 23.30 7.27
CA THR A 127 20.73 24.55 6.63
C THR A 127 20.41 25.80 7.46
N LEU A 128 19.33 25.78 8.24
CA LEU A 128 18.98 26.90 9.12
C LEU A 128 19.95 27.00 10.32
N HIS A 129 20.44 25.88 10.84
CA HIS A 129 21.29 25.86 12.03
C HIS A 129 22.74 26.30 11.76
N THR A 130 23.23 26.16 10.52
CA THR A 130 24.59 26.57 10.13
C THR A 130 24.71 28.06 9.77
N SER A 131 23.58 28.76 9.62
CA SER A 131 23.54 30.20 9.29
C SER A 131 23.71 31.15 10.49
N HIS A 132 23.93 30.63 11.71
CA HIS A 132 24.03 31.41 12.95
C HIS A 132 25.38 31.31 13.68
N LEU A 133 26.45 30.85 13.02
CA LEU A 133 27.80 30.99 13.58
C LEU A 133 28.23 32.46 13.48
N PRO A 134 28.48 33.17 14.60
CA PRO A 134 29.09 34.49 14.52
C PRO A 134 30.46 34.33 13.89
N ALA A 135 30.78 35.15 12.90
CA ALA A 135 32.14 35.32 12.46
C ALA A 135 32.93 35.87 13.65
N GLU A 136 33.64 34.99 14.36
CA GLU A 136 34.59 35.41 15.39
C GLU A 136 35.73 36.16 14.70
N HIS A 137 35.66 37.48 14.80
CA HIS A 137 36.78 38.38 14.55
C HIS A 137 37.83 38.16 15.65
N SER A 138 39.00 37.64 15.29
CA SER A 138 40.35 38.22 15.56
C SER A 138 41.44 37.18 15.31
#